data_AF-A0AAP5EYS3-F1
#
_entry.id   AF-A0AAP5EYS3-F1
#
_cell.length_a   1.000
_cell.length_b   1.000
_cell.length_c   1.000
_cell.angle_alpha   90.00
_cell.angle_beta   90.00
_cell.angle_gamma   90.00
#
_symmetry.space_group_name_H-M   'P 1'
#
loop_
_entity.id
_entity.type
_entity.pdbx_description
1 polymer ?
#
loop_
_entity_poly.entity_id
_entity_poly.type
_entity_poly.pdbx_seq_one_letter_code
_entity_poly.pdbx_strand_id
1 'polypeptide(L)'
;MKRLAVLVMLAVIGAITGTAAACIVLAFSPVCGYDCENHATGIWFFMTVACLVGFPLLGHVFTRGARLTLKRGSIVSAGLVTTVLFAAGCFYVVDLRRHYADAEAACPVSADFDFMYMSIATRDVQTYTKASDGEVKPLSVIPQWQRCTVDGAWCDTNPKQAHMRCKAGVVYVNAADWSAFSLVPKENIPGAVPMKSMNLCEPGNVPDN
;
A
#
# COMPACT_ATOMS: atom_id res chain seq x y z
N MET A 1 -17.20 36.48 -31.01
CA MET A 1 -18.04 35.83 -29.97
C MET A 1 -18.33 36.83 -28.85
N LYS A 2 -19.56 36.84 -28.32
CA LYS A 2 -19.89 37.63 -27.12
C LYS A 2 -19.12 37.03 -25.92
N ARG A 3 -18.51 37.86 -25.08
CA ARG A 3 -17.74 37.40 -23.89
C ARG A 3 -18.54 36.48 -22.99
N LEU A 4 -19.84 36.75 -22.85
CA LEU A 4 -20.79 35.93 -22.11
C LEU A 4 -20.81 34.47 -22.61
N ALA A 5 -20.81 34.25 -23.92
CA ALA A 5 -20.85 32.90 -24.50
C ALA A 5 -19.57 32.10 -24.19
N VAL A 6 -18.42 32.77 -24.11
CA VAL A 6 -17.15 32.11 -23.75
C VAL A 6 -17.10 31.76 -22.26
N LEU A 7 -17.62 32.63 -21.40
CA LEU A 7 -17.72 32.34 -19.97
C LEU A 7 -18.68 31.18 -19.69
N VAL A 8 -19.82 31.12 -20.39
CA VAL A 8 -20.76 30.00 -20.29
C VAL A 8 -20.11 28.71 -20.78
N MET A 9 -19.40 28.72 -21.91
CA MET A 9 -18.65 27.53 -22.36
C MET A 9 -17.59 27.09 -21.36
N LEU A 10 -16.83 28.01 -20.76
CA LEU A 10 -15.84 27.69 -19.73
C LEU A 10 -16.49 27.09 -18.47
N ALA A 11 -17.66 27.58 -18.06
CA ALA A 11 -18.41 27.01 -16.95
C ALA A 11 -18.86 25.56 -17.25
N VAL A 12 -19.40 25.31 -18.46
CA VAL A 12 -19.79 23.95 -18.88
C VAL A 12 -18.59 23.00 -18.92
N ILE A 13 -17.47 23.44 -19.51
CA ILE A 13 -16.23 22.66 -19.52
C ILE A 13 -15.73 22.41 -18.09
N GLY A 14 -15.80 23.42 -17.21
CA GLY A 14 -15.45 23.32 -15.81
C GLY A 14 -16.28 22.27 -15.07
N ALA A 15 -17.61 22.24 -15.27
CA ALA A 15 -18.48 21.25 -14.65
C ALA A 15 -18.14 19.81 -15.08
N ILE A 16 -17.93 19.60 -16.39
CA ILE A 16 -17.55 18.28 -16.94
C ILE A 16 -16.19 17.86 -16.39
N THR A 17 -15.22 18.76 -16.36
CA THR A 17 -13.86 18.47 -15.88
C THR A 17 -13.84 18.20 -14.38
N GLY A 18 -14.59 18.97 -13.59
CA GLY A 18 -14.72 18.75 -12.15
C GLY A 18 -15.39 17.42 -11.83
N THR A 19 -16.40 17.02 -12.61
CA THR A 19 -17.03 15.70 -12.52
C THR A 19 -16.02 14.58 -12.82
N ALA A 20 -15.26 14.70 -13.91
CA ALA A 20 -14.24 13.71 -14.27
C ALA A 20 -13.13 13.61 -13.21
N ALA A 21 -12.66 14.74 -12.71
CA ALA A 21 -11.65 14.80 -11.65
C ALA A 21 -12.17 14.20 -10.33
N ALA A 22 -13.43 14.45 -9.97
CA ALA A 22 -14.06 13.83 -8.82
C ALA A 22 -14.13 12.31 -8.95
N CYS A 23 -14.52 11.78 -10.12
CA CYS A 23 -14.52 10.34 -10.36
C CYS A 23 -13.13 9.72 -10.22
N ILE A 24 -12.07 10.41 -10.68
CA ILE A 24 -10.68 9.96 -10.52
C ILE A 24 -10.31 9.90 -9.02
N VAL A 25 -10.62 10.94 -8.27
CA VAL A 25 -10.32 11.02 -6.82
C VAL A 25 -11.11 9.99 -6.01
N LEU A 26 -12.34 9.69 -6.41
CA LEU A 26 -13.24 8.77 -5.71
C LEU A 26 -13.05 7.30 -6.09
N ALA A 27 -12.12 6.97 -6.99
CA ALA A 27 -11.90 5.62 -7.48
C ALA A 27 -11.60 4.59 -6.38
N PHE A 28 -11.00 5.02 -5.26
CA PHE A 28 -10.70 4.17 -4.09
C PHE A 28 -11.59 4.46 -2.87
N SER A 29 -12.68 5.20 -3.04
CA SER A 29 -13.61 5.41 -1.92
C SER A 29 -14.18 4.06 -1.45
N PRO A 30 -14.01 3.72 -0.15
CA PRO A 30 -14.48 2.43 0.34
C PRO A 30 -16.01 2.34 0.26
N VAL A 31 -16.53 1.15 -0.04
CA VAL A 31 -17.97 0.88 -0.04
C VAL A 31 -18.42 0.65 1.40
N CYS A 32 -18.64 1.73 2.14
CA CYS A 32 -18.93 1.68 3.59
C CYS A 32 -20.36 2.15 3.95
N GLY A 33 -21.30 2.08 3.01
CA GLY A 33 -22.69 2.48 3.26
C GLY A 33 -22.83 4.00 3.42
N TYR A 34 -23.76 4.45 4.28
CA TYR A 34 -24.26 5.83 4.34
C TYR A 34 -23.19 6.89 4.67
N ASP A 35 -22.19 6.56 5.49
CA ASP A 35 -21.12 7.49 5.86
C ASP A 35 -20.19 7.82 4.69
N CYS A 36 -20.00 6.86 3.78
CA CYS A 36 -19.15 7.03 2.60
C CYS A 36 -19.87 7.71 1.45
N GLU A 37 -21.20 7.60 1.40
CA GLU A 37 -22.04 8.32 0.45
C GLU A 37 -21.97 9.83 0.68
N ASN A 38 -22.11 10.30 1.92
CA ASN A 38 -22.05 11.73 2.24
C ASN A 38 -20.66 12.33 1.94
N HIS A 39 -19.59 11.59 2.21
CA HIS A 39 -18.22 12.02 1.89
C HIS A 39 -17.96 12.06 0.39
N ALA A 40 -18.39 11.04 -0.36
CA ALA A 40 -18.25 10.98 -1.82
C ALA A 40 -19.04 12.10 -2.51
N THR A 41 -20.30 12.33 -2.08
CA THR A 41 -21.11 13.45 -2.58
C THR A 41 -20.47 14.79 -2.25
N GLY A 42 -19.89 14.94 -1.05
CA GLY A 42 -19.14 16.13 -0.66
C GLY A 42 -17.97 16.42 -1.61
N ILE A 43 -17.07 15.46 -1.82
CA ILE A 43 -15.92 15.61 -2.74
C ILE A 43 -16.39 15.94 -4.15
N TRP A 44 -17.38 15.21 -4.66
CA TRP A 44 -17.94 15.45 -5.99
C TRP A 44 -18.49 16.87 -6.12
N PHE A 45 -19.26 17.32 -5.13
CA PHE A 45 -19.83 18.66 -5.11
C PHE A 45 -18.75 19.73 -5.06
N PHE A 46 -17.77 19.61 -4.16
CA PHE A 46 -16.68 20.57 -4.03
C PHE A 46 -15.84 20.68 -5.31
N MET A 47 -15.44 19.56 -5.90
CA MET A 47 -14.63 19.56 -7.13
C MET A 47 -15.40 20.14 -8.32
N THR A 48 -16.68 19.79 -8.46
CA THR A 48 -17.54 20.28 -9.54
C THR A 48 -17.82 21.77 -9.39
N VAL A 49 -18.18 22.26 -8.21
CA VAL A 49 -18.43 23.68 -7.96
C VAL A 49 -17.16 24.50 -8.09
N ALA A 50 -16.02 24.01 -7.57
CA ALA A 50 -14.74 24.68 -7.71
C ALA A 50 -14.33 24.84 -9.18
N CYS A 51 -14.51 23.81 -10.01
CA CYS A 51 -14.20 23.91 -11.45
C CYS A 51 -15.23 24.77 -12.20
N LEU A 52 -16.52 24.67 -11.86
CA LEU A 52 -17.60 25.48 -12.44
C LEU A 52 -17.35 26.99 -12.26
N VAL A 53 -16.85 27.41 -11.09
CA VAL A 53 -16.55 28.81 -10.77
C VAL A 53 -15.12 29.19 -11.20
N GLY A 54 -14.15 28.29 -11.00
CA GLY A 54 -12.75 28.55 -11.29
C GLY A 54 -12.44 28.73 -12.77
N PHE A 55 -13.03 27.92 -13.65
CA PHE A 55 -12.81 28.00 -15.09
C PHE A 55 -13.21 29.35 -15.71
N PRO A 56 -14.40 29.91 -15.44
CA PRO A 56 -14.76 31.22 -15.96
C PRO A 56 -13.93 32.35 -15.34
N LEU A 57 -13.58 32.27 -14.05
CA LEU A 57 -12.73 33.29 -13.40
C LEU A 57 -11.31 33.30 -13.97
N LEU A 58 -10.64 32.15 -13.95
CA LEU A 58 -9.28 32.01 -14.50
C LEU A 58 -9.27 32.27 -16.00
N GLY A 59 -10.25 31.73 -16.73
CA GLY A 59 -10.39 31.99 -18.16
C GLY A 59 -10.60 33.47 -18.47
N HIS A 60 -11.36 34.20 -17.64
CA HIS A 60 -11.50 35.65 -17.77
C HIS A 60 -10.17 36.38 -17.55
N VAL A 61 -9.41 36.00 -16.51
CA VAL A 61 -8.09 36.58 -16.22
C VAL A 61 -7.11 36.33 -17.37
N PHE A 62 -6.99 35.10 -17.85
CA PHE A 62 -6.07 34.73 -18.93
C PHE A 62 -6.46 35.27 -20.32
N THR A 63 -7.70 35.73 -20.48
CA THR A 63 -8.18 36.35 -21.72
C THR A 63 -8.40 37.86 -21.62
N ARG A 64 -8.07 38.48 -20.48
CA ARG A 64 -8.22 39.92 -20.24
C ARG A 64 -7.28 40.72 -21.18
N GLY A 65 -7.81 41.78 -21.79
CA GLY A 65 -7.02 42.80 -22.51
C GLY A 65 -6.82 42.61 -24.03
N ALA A 66 -7.17 41.47 -24.63
CA ALA A 66 -7.02 41.24 -26.07
C ALA A 66 -8.36 40.95 -26.78
N ARG A 67 -8.39 41.05 -28.12
CA ARG A 67 -9.51 40.54 -28.92
C ARG A 67 -9.64 39.03 -28.66
N LEU A 68 -10.78 38.63 -28.14
CA LEU A 68 -11.06 37.26 -27.74
C LEU A 68 -11.28 36.40 -29.00
N THR A 69 -10.27 35.63 -29.39
CA THR A 69 -10.32 34.71 -30.52
C THR A 69 -10.68 33.29 -30.06
N LEU A 70 -11.35 32.53 -30.92
CA LEU A 70 -11.77 31.16 -30.63
C LEU A 70 -10.57 30.25 -30.30
N LYS A 71 -9.45 30.45 -31.02
CA LYS A 71 -8.17 29.77 -30.78
C LYS A 71 -7.60 30.01 -29.37
N ARG A 72 -7.66 31.26 -28.87
CA ARG A 72 -7.15 31.57 -27.52
C ARG A 72 -8.05 30.98 -26.43
N GLY A 73 -9.36 31.02 -26.65
CA GLY A 73 -10.33 30.38 -25.75
C GLY A 73 -10.07 28.87 -25.63
N SER A 74 -9.81 28.18 -26.75
CA SER A 74 -9.54 26.74 -26.72
C SER A 74 -8.20 26.39 -26.06
N ILE A 75 -7.16 27.22 -26.24
CA ILE A 75 -5.86 27.02 -25.59
C ILE A 75 -5.99 27.17 -24.07
N VAL A 76 -6.70 28.20 -23.61
CA VAL A 76 -6.90 28.43 -22.17
C VAL A 76 -7.76 27.32 -21.56
N SER A 77 -8.83 26.88 -22.24
CA SER A 77 -9.62 25.75 -21.74
C SER A 77 -8.81 24.47 -21.68
N ALA A 78 -8.04 24.15 -22.73
CA ALA A 78 -7.18 22.98 -22.76
C ALA A 78 -6.17 23.00 -21.61
N GLY A 79 -5.50 24.14 -21.39
CA GLY A 79 -4.57 24.30 -20.27
C GLY A 79 -5.24 24.04 -18.91
N LEU A 80 -6.40 24.65 -18.65
CA LEU A 80 -7.14 24.45 -17.40
C LEU A 80 -7.57 22.99 -17.20
N VAL A 81 -8.06 22.33 -18.25
CA VAL A 81 -8.45 20.91 -18.22
C VAL A 81 -7.24 20.04 -17.89
N THR A 82 -6.13 20.23 -18.60
CA THR A 82 -4.90 19.45 -18.37
C THR A 82 -4.38 19.63 -16.95
N THR A 83 -4.37 20.85 -16.43
CA THR A 83 -3.91 21.10 -15.04
C THR A 83 -4.77 20.39 -14.01
N VAL A 84 -6.10 20.45 -14.14
CA VAL A 84 -7.02 19.80 -13.19
C VAL A 84 -6.91 18.28 -13.26
N LEU A 85 -6.90 17.70 -14.47
CA LEU A 85 -6.75 16.26 -14.62
C LEU A 85 -5.37 15.76 -14.17
N PHE A 86 -4.32 16.53 -14.39
CA PHE A 86 -2.98 16.20 -13.91
C PHE A 86 -2.93 16.19 -12.38
N ALA A 87 -3.50 17.22 -11.73
CA ALA A 87 -3.58 17.27 -10.27
C ALA A 87 -4.40 16.10 -9.69
N ALA A 88 -5.53 15.78 -10.31
CA ALA A 88 -6.35 14.62 -9.94
C ALA A 88 -5.59 13.30 -10.13
N GLY A 89 -4.83 13.16 -11.23
CA GLY A 89 -3.98 11.99 -11.49
C GLY A 89 -2.84 11.85 -10.50
N CYS A 90 -2.16 12.95 -10.13
CA CYS A 90 -1.14 12.93 -9.09
C CYS A 90 -1.74 12.51 -7.74
N PHE A 91 -2.90 13.06 -7.38
CA PHE A 91 -3.61 12.67 -6.18
C PHE A 91 -3.95 11.18 -6.20
N TYR A 92 -4.52 10.69 -7.31
CA TYR A 92 -4.85 9.28 -7.51
C TYR A 92 -3.62 8.38 -7.34
N VAL A 93 -2.47 8.72 -7.92
CA VAL A 93 -1.25 7.89 -7.78
C VAL A 93 -0.74 7.88 -6.34
N VAL A 94 -0.81 9.00 -5.63
CA VAL A 94 -0.42 9.06 -4.22
C VAL A 94 -1.36 8.21 -3.36
N ASP A 95 -2.66 8.31 -3.61
CA ASP A 95 -3.67 7.54 -2.87
C ASP A 95 -3.57 6.05 -3.18
N LEU A 96 -3.40 5.69 -4.45
CA LEU A 96 -3.10 4.34 -4.91
C LEU A 96 -1.88 3.76 -4.19
N ARG A 97 -0.79 4.54 -4.10
CA ARG A 97 0.43 4.11 -3.41
C ARG A 97 0.19 3.88 -1.92
N ARG A 98 -0.60 4.73 -1.26
CA ARG A 98 -0.97 4.52 0.15
C ARG A 98 -1.80 3.27 0.32
N HIS A 99 -2.81 3.10 -0.52
CA HIS A 99 -3.68 1.92 -0.49
C HIS A 99 -2.89 0.63 -0.69
N TYR A 100 -1.96 0.60 -1.64
CA TYR A 100 -1.06 -0.54 -1.82
C TYR A 100 -0.03 -0.68 -0.71
N ALA A 101 0.48 0.40 -0.13
CA ALA A 101 1.38 0.31 1.02
C ALA A 101 0.67 -0.29 2.24
N ASP A 102 -0.60 0.05 2.46
CA ASP A 102 -1.43 -0.53 3.52
C ASP A 102 -1.75 -2.00 3.22
N ALA A 103 -2.06 -2.33 1.96
CA ALA A 103 -2.28 -3.71 1.52
C ALA A 103 -1.01 -4.57 1.58
N GLU A 104 0.15 -4.01 1.22
CA GLU A 104 1.46 -4.66 1.31
C GLU A 104 1.94 -4.78 2.75
N ALA A 105 1.60 -3.81 3.60
CA ALA A 105 1.72 -3.97 5.05
C ALA A 105 0.80 -5.07 5.58
N ALA A 106 -0.34 -5.33 4.94
CA ALA A 106 -1.22 -6.44 5.28
C ALA A 106 -0.83 -7.77 4.57
N CYS A 107 0.08 -7.74 3.59
CA CYS A 107 0.46 -8.92 2.84
C CYS A 107 1.08 -9.97 3.77
N PRO A 108 0.56 -11.20 3.77
CA PRO A 108 1.16 -12.28 4.53
C PRO A 108 2.54 -12.60 3.95
N VAL A 109 3.50 -12.87 4.83
CA VAL A 109 4.75 -13.53 4.43
C VAL A 109 4.36 -14.83 3.71
N SER A 110 4.91 -15.07 2.52
CA SER A 110 4.66 -16.29 1.74
C SER A 110 5.81 -17.27 1.89
N ALA A 111 5.49 -18.56 1.96
CA ALA A 111 6.50 -19.62 1.89
C ALA A 111 7.07 -19.75 0.47
N ASP A 112 8.37 -19.95 0.38
CA ASP A 112 9.09 -20.24 -0.86
C ASP A 112 10.09 -21.39 -0.63
N PHE A 113 10.92 -21.70 -1.62
CA PHE A 113 11.88 -22.80 -1.51
C PHE A 113 13.00 -22.54 -0.49
N ASP A 114 13.28 -21.27 -0.18
CA ASP A 114 14.27 -20.90 0.84
C ASP A 114 13.63 -20.88 2.24
N PHE A 115 12.33 -20.61 2.35
CA PHE A 115 11.59 -20.56 3.61
C PHE A 115 10.27 -21.32 3.50
N MET A 116 10.37 -22.65 3.60
CA MET A 116 9.32 -23.58 3.21
C MET A 116 8.15 -23.68 4.21
N TYR A 117 8.38 -23.35 5.48
CA TYR A 117 7.44 -23.68 6.57
C TYR A 117 6.81 -22.44 7.17
N MET A 118 5.48 -22.36 7.18
CA MET A 118 4.76 -21.24 7.77
C MET A 118 4.64 -21.41 9.28
N SER A 119 4.85 -20.32 10.00
CA SER A 119 4.66 -20.21 11.44
C SER A 119 4.01 -18.87 11.80
N ILE A 120 3.44 -18.78 13.01
CA ILE A 120 2.84 -17.57 13.55
C ILE A 120 3.31 -17.37 14.99
N ALA A 121 3.75 -16.16 15.33
CA ALA A 121 4.13 -15.81 16.69
C ALA A 121 2.90 -15.77 17.60
N THR A 122 2.96 -16.41 18.77
CA THR A 122 1.88 -16.46 19.77
C THR A 122 2.04 -15.42 20.88
N ARG A 123 3.21 -14.78 20.95
CA ARG A 123 3.55 -13.61 21.77
C ARG A 123 4.60 -12.76 21.05
N ASP A 124 4.96 -11.62 21.61
CA ASP A 124 6.11 -10.86 21.13
C ASP A 124 7.40 -11.66 21.32
N VAL A 125 8.23 -11.69 20.28
CA VAL A 125 9.49 -12.44 20.25
C VAL A 125 10.64 -11.54 19.84
N GLN A 126 11.72 -11.55 20.63
CA GLN A 126 12.95 -10.85 20.31
C GLN A 126 13.71 -11.58 19.19
N THR A 127 14.17 -10.81 18.20
CA THR A 127 15.10 -11.28 17.18
C THR A 127 16.51 -10.85 17.51
N TYR A 128 17.47 -11.57 16.95
CA TYR A 128 18.89 -11.41 17.27
C TYR A 128 19.74 -11.34 16.00
N THR A 129 20.98 -10.89 16.16
CA THR A 129 22.03 -11.10 15.16
C THR A 129 22.39 -12.57 15.03
N LYS A 130 22.94 -12.95 13.88
CA LYS A 130 23.35 -14.32 13.59
C LYS A 130 24.50 -14.72 14.53
N ALA A 131 24.38 -15.90 15.16
CA ALA A 131 25.37 -16.40 16.11
C ALA A 131 26.75 -16.64 15.50
N SER A 132 26.85 -16.87 14.18
CA SER A 132 28.15 -17.02 13.50
C SER A 132 28.92 -15.70 13.36
N ASP A 133 28.25 -14.56 13.49
CA ASP A 133 28.81 -13.25 13.19
C ASP A 133 29.46 -12.61 14.44
N GLY A 134 29.48 -13.33 15.56
CA GLY A 134 30.09 -12.92 16.82
C GLY A 134 29.08 -12.83 17.96
N GLU A 135 29.14 -11.75 18.73
CA GLU A 135 28.26 -11.55 19.89
C GLU A 135 26.79 -11.40 19.45
N VAL A 136 25.92 -12.26 20.00
CA VAL A 136 24.48 -12.23 19.74
C VAL A 136 23.83 -11.03 20.41
N LYS A 137 23.29 -10.11 19.61
CA LYS A 137 22.66 -8.87 20.08
C LYS A 137 21.19 -8.81 19.66
N PRO A 138 20.30 -8.24 20.49
CA PRO A 138 18.92 -8.02 20.11
C PRO A 138 18.84 -7.03 18.94
N LEU A 139 18.00 -7.34 17.93
CA LEU A 139 17.86 -6.53 16.72
C LEU A 139 16.48 -5.88 16.59
N SER A 140 15.41 -6.68 16.71
CA SER A 140 14.03 -6.22 16.56
C SER A 140 13.04 -7.13 17.28
N VAL A 141 11.76 -6.77 17.29
CA VAL A 141 10.71 -7.59 17.89
C VAL A 141 9.75 -8.06 16.80
N ILE A 142 9.46 -9.35 16.78
CA ILE A 142 8.34 -9.95 16.02
C ILE A 142 7.10 -9.78 16.90
N PRO A 143 6.10 -8.99 16.47
CA PRO A 143 4.88 -8.81 17.23
C PRO A 143 4.03 -10.08 17.25
N GLN A 144 3.23 -10.23 18.31
CA GLN A 144 2.22 -11.27 18.43
C GLN A 144 1.33 -11.34 17.19
N TRP A 145 0.98 -12.56 16.77
CA TRP A 145 0.16 -12.88 15.59
C TRP A 145 0.81 -12.54 14.24
N GLN A 146 2.09 -12.16 14.22
CA GLN A 146 2.81 -12.04 12.96
C GLN A 146 3.17 -13.41 12.40
N ARG A 147 2.84 -13.61 11.12
CA ARG A 147 3.26 -14.77 10.34
C ARG A 147 4.72 -14.63 9.92
N CYS A 148 5.46 -15.72 10.01
CA CYS A 148 6.84 -15.82 9.57
C CYS A 148 7.07 -17.19 8.93
N THR A 149 7.93 -17.25 7.94
CA THR A 149 8.35 -18.51 7.32
C THR A 149 9.69 -18.96 7.90
N VAL A 150 9.88 -20.27 8.00
CA VAL A 150 11.05 -20.91 8.57
C VAL A 150 11.78 -21.63 7.44
N ASP A 151 13.07 -21.36 7.34
CA ASP A 151 14.01 -22.10 6.49
C ASP A 151 14.49 -23.35 7.25
N GLY A 152 15.10 -23.12 8.41
CA GLY A 152 15.60 -24.17 9.29
C GLY A 152 16.21 -23.61 10.57
N ALA A 153 17.05 -24.41 11.23
CA ALA A 153 17.77 -23.99 12.43
C ALA A 153 19.24 -24.40 12.39
N TRP A 154 20.11 -23.55 12.92
CA TRP A 154 21.48 -23.90 13.23
C TRP A 154 21.54 -24.52 14.62
N CYS A 155 21.57 -25.85 14.62
CA CYS A 155 21.58 -26.66 15.84
C CYS A 155 22.96 -26.78 16.48
N ASP A 156 24.02 -26.51 15.70
CA ASP A 156 25.41 -26.59 16.14
C ASP A 156 25.95 -25.27 16.74
N THR A 157 25.20 -24.17 16.63
CA THR A 157 25.61 -22.88 17.22
C THR A 157 25.19 -22.76 18.69
N ASN A 158 25.90 -21.90 19.43
CA ASN A 158 25.53 -21.54 20.79
C ASN A 158 25.39 -20.00 20.91
N PRO A 159 24.17 -19.46 21.04
CA PRO A 159 22.89 -20.16 21.13
C PRO A 159 22.46 -20.80 19.80
N LYS A 160 21.61 -21.84 19.89
CA LYS A 160 20.92 -22.41 18.73
C LYS A 160 19.93 -21.38 18.18
N GLN A 161 19.91 -21.20 16.86
CA GLN A 161 19.09 -20.17 16.21
C GLN A 161 18.27 -20.71 15.05
N ALA A 162 17.01 -20.28 14.97
CA ALA A 162 16.17 -20.46 13.80
C ALA A 162 16.48 -19.37 12.79
N HIS A 163 16.53 -19.74 11.51
CA HIS A 163 16.56 -18.82 10.39
C HIS A 163 15.14 -18.65 9.85
N MET A 164 14.59 -17.45 10.00
CA MET A 164 13.19 -17.17 9.66
C MET A 164 13.09 -15.91 8.80
N ARG A 165 12.05 -15.84 7.98
CA ARG A 165 11.67 -14.63 7.26
C ARG A 165 10.33 -14.16 7.79
N CYS A 166 10.33 -12.94 8.29
CA CYS A 166 9.16 -12.27 8.83
C CYS A 166 8.86 -11.02 7.98
N LYS A 167 7.82 -10.26 8.34
CA LYS A 167 7.47 -9.01 7.64
C LYS A 167 8.63 -8.00 7.61
N ALA A 168 9.46 -7.96 8.65
CA ALA A 168 10.63 -7.10 8.74
C ALA A 168 11.84 -7.59 7.93
N GLY A 169 11.73 -8.74 7.25
CA GLY A 169 12.81 -9.39 6.52
C GLY A 169 13.33 -10.65 7.23
N VAL A 170 14.56 -11.03 6.92
CA VAL A 170 15.23 -12.19 7.50
C VAL A 170 15.67 -11.89 8.93
N VAL A 171 15.36 -12.81 9.84
CA VAL A 171 15.59 -12.67 11.28
C VAL A 171 16.09 -13.98 11.88
N TYR A 172 16.78 -13.85 13.03
CA TYR A 172 17.25 -14.99 13.80
C TYR A 172 16.57 -15.04 15.17
N VAL A 173 16.09 -16.22 15.53
CA VAL A 173 15.37 -16.44 16.79
C VAL A 173 16.07 -17.52 17.60
N ASN A 174 16.44 -17.21 18.84
CA ASN A 174 17.11 -18.17 19.72
C ASN A 174 16.18 -19.31 20.14
N ALA A 175 16.75 -20.48 20.42
CA ALA A 175 15.98 -21.67 20.80
C ALA A 175 15.07 -21.51 22.02
N ALA A 176 15.41 -20.60 22.95
CA ALA A 176 14.57 -20.28 24.09
C ALA A 176 13.18 -19.72 23.69
N ASP A 177 13.08 -19.12 22.50
CA ASP A 177 11.86 -18.45 22.02
C ASP A 177 11.10 -19.26 20.96
N TRP A 178 11.57 -20.45 20.55
CA TRP A 178 10.89 -21.22 19.49
C TRP A 178 9.47 -21.68 19.88
N SER A 179 9.24 -21.98 21.16
CA SER A 179 7.92 -22.33 21.68
C SER A 179 6.90 -21.18 21.61
N ALA A 180 7.37 -19.96 21.36
CA ALA A 180 6.52 -18.79 21.12
C ALA A 180 5.95 -18.74 19.70
N PHE A 181 6.16 -19.78 18.89
CA PHE A 181 5.56 -19.89 17.56
C PHE A 181 4.64 -21.10 17.48
N SER A 182 3.63 -20.99 16.63
CA SER A 182 2.80 -22.11 16.19
C SER A 182 3.01 -22.33 14.70
N LEU A 183 3.14 -23.59 14.29
CA LEU A 183 3.20 -23.94 12.87
C LEU A 183 1.83 -23.74 12.22
N VAL A 184 1.83 -23.40 10.92
CA VAL A 184 0.62 -23.28 10.10
C VAL A 184 0.77 -24.15 8.84
N PRO A 185 0.70 -25.50 8.95
CA PRO A 185 1.07 -26.41 7.87
C PRO A 185 0.30 -26.23 6.56
N LYS A 186 -0.95 -25.73 6.64
CA LYS A 186 -1.80 -25.47 5.48
C LYS A 186 -1.24 -24.38 4.54
N GLU A 187 -0.29 -23.59 5.02
CA GLU A 187 0.32 -22.47 4.32
C GLU A 187 1.80 -22.70 4.01
N ASN A 188 2.30 -23.92 4.22
CA ASN A 188 3.62 -24.30 3.76
C ASN A 188 3.67 -24.30 2.23
N ILE A 189 4.88 -24.24 1.67
CA ILE A 189 5.06 -24.43 0.23
C ILE A 189 4.49 -25.80 -0.20
N PRO A 190 3.79 -25.89 -1.35
CA PRO A 190 3.28 -27.16 -1.84
C PRO A 190 4.38 -28.22 -1.96
N GLY A 191 4.16 -29.38 -1.34
CA GLY A 191 5.12 -30.49 -1.33
C GLY A 191 6.08 -30.53 -0.14
N ALA A 192 6.09 -29.52 0.72
CA ALA A 192 6.86 -29.58 1.97
C ALA A 192 6.28 -30.61 2.95
N VAL A 193 7.15 -31.44 3.54
CA VAL A 193 6.77 -32.36 4.62
C VAL A 193 6.62 -31.54 5.91
N PRO A 194 5.41 -31.41 6.50
CA PRO A 194 5.22 -30.52 7.64
C PRO A 194 6.14 -30.85 8.81
N MET A 195 6.76 -29.82 9.38
CA MET A 195 7.44 -29.92 10.67
C MET A 195 6.47 -30.44 11.75
N LYS A 196 6.99 -31.28 12.65
CA LYS A 196 6.22 -31.84 13.76
C LYS A 196 6.08 -30.87 14.92
N SER A 197 7.10 -30.03 15.14
CA SER A 197 7.19 -29.14 16.30
C SER A 197 8.05 -27.92 15.98
N MET A 198 7.93 -26.88 16.82
CA MET A 198 8.87 -25.75 16.80
C MET A 198 10.22 -26.08 17.47
N ASN A 199 10.41 -27.30 17.98
CA ASN A 199 11.74 -27.76 18.39
C ASN A 199 12.53 -28.15 17.14
N LEU A 200 13.05 -27.14 16.43
CA LEU A 200 13.59 -27.30 15.08
C LEU A 200 14.79 -28.26 14.97
N CYS A 201 15.45 -28.55 16.09
CA CYS A 201 16.58 -29.49 16.16
C CYS A 201 16.20 -30.92 16.53
N GLU A 202 14.90 -31.25 16.61
CA GLU A 202 14.48 -32.63 16.84
C GLU A 202 14.67 -33.49 15.58
N PRO A 203 15.02 -34.79 15.70
CA PRO A 203 15.26 -35.69 14.56
C PRO A 203 14.09 -35.83 13.57
N GLY A 204 12.90 -35.33 13.89
CA GLY A 204 11.75 -35.31 13.00
C GLY A 204 11.53 -34.01 12.22
N ASN A 205 12.39 -33.00 12.41
CA ASN A 205 12.33 -31.68 11.77
C ASN A 205 13.58 -31.34 10.96
N VAL A 206 14.69 -32.08 11.18
CA VAL A 206 15.91 -31.99 10.37
C VAL A 206 15.72 -32.93 9.18
N PRO A 207 15.90 -32.47 7.93
CA PRO A 207 15.84 -33.37 6.79
C PRO A 207 16.92 -34.45 6.95
N ASP A 208 16.51 -35.73 6.89
CA ASP A 208 17.42 -36.86 6.82
C ASP A 208 18.30 -36.66 5.56
N ASN A 209 19.61 -36.50 5.77
CA ASN A 209 20.58 -36.38 4.68
C ASN A 209 20.53 -37.56 3.71
#